data_AF-A0A1Q6M6F8-F1
#
_entry.id   AF-A0A1Q6M6F8-F1
#
_cell.length_a   1.000
_cell.length_b   1.000
_cell.length_c   1.000
_cell.angle_alpha   90.00
_cell.angle_beta   90.00
_cell.angle_gamma   90.00
#
_symmetry.space_group_name_H-M   'P 1'
#
loop_
_entity.id
_entity.type
_entity.pdbx_description
1 polymer ?
#
loop_
_entity_poly.entity_id
_entity_poly.type
_entity_poly.pdbx_seq_one_letter_code
_entity_poly.pdbx_strand_id
1 'polypeptide(L)'
;MSAKENEEIDKTLKELNKLSKDPEEVAKYEEREWSIMRYDVEMKTNRELGEKEGEIRGLKIGEKRGRIEGEKNGRENEKKNVIKNLHKLNIPIEKIAQAVELNEEEVKAFLNEKK
;
A
#
# COMPACT_ATOMS: atom_id res chain seq x y z
N MET A 1 -33.83 -0.67 54.24
CA MET A 1 -33.37 0.23 53.16
C MET A 1 -33.64 -0.44 51.83
N SER A 2 -34.29 0.27 50.92
CA SER A 2 -34.59 -0.23 49.57
C SER A 2 -33.31 -0.31 48.73
N ALA A 3 -33.21 -1.25 47.80
CA ALA A 3 -32.05 -1.37 46.91
C ALA A 3 -31.75 -0.07 46.12
N LYS A 4 -32.79 0.74 45.85
CA LYS A 4 -32.65 2.05 45.19
C LYS A 4 -32.02 3.13 46.08
N GLU A 5 -32.32 3.13 47.39
CA GLU A 5 -31.73 4.09 48.34
C GLU A 5 -30.22 3.86 48.47
N ASN A 6 -29.78 2.60 48.50
CA ASN A 6 -28.35 2.26 48.60
C ASN A 6 -27.55 2.68 47.35
N GLU A 7 -28.16 2.66 46.16
CA GLU A 7 -27.49 3.02 44.91
C GLU A 7 -27.34 4.55 44.76
N GLU A 8 -28.35 5.32 45.20
CA GLU A 8 -28.27 6.78 45.27
C GLU A 8 -27.28 7.25 46.35
N ILE A 9 -27.24 6.56 47.50
CA ILE A 9 -26.26 6.81 48.56
C ILE A 9 -24.82 6.54 48.08
N ASP A 10 -24.59 5.47 47.30
CA ASP A 10 -23.26 5.16 46.77
C ASP A 10 -22.79 6.17 45.70
N LYS A 11 -23.70 6.64 44.84
CA LYS A 11 -23.41 7.71 43.87
C LYS A 11 -23.07 9.03 44.56
N THR A 12 -23.86 9.43 45.55
CA THR A 12 -23.64 10.68 46.31
C THR A 12 -22.35 10.63 47.15
N LEU A 13 -22.01 9.49 47.75
CA LEU A 13 -20.71 9.29 48.41
C LEU A 13 -19.52 9.40 47.45
N LYS A 14 -19.64 8.87 46.23
CA LYS A 14 -18.61 9.00 45.18
C LYS A 14 -18.43 10.45 44.71
N GLU A 15 -19.53 11.18 44.54
CA GLU A 15 -19.49 12.60 44.19
C GLU A 15 -18.92 13.46 45.33
N LEU A 16 -19.32 13.21 46.57
CA LEU A 16 -18.78 13.89 47.75
C LEU A 16 -17.27 13.62 47.91
N ASN A 17 -16.83 12.39 47.70
CA ASN A 17 -15.39 12.04 47.72
C ASN A 17 -14.59 12.68 46.58
N LYS A 18 -15.22 13.01 45.43
CA LYS A 18 -14.57 13.78 44.37
C LYS A 18 -14.47 15.26 44.75
N LEU A 19 -15.55 15.83 45.31
CA LEU A 19 -15.60 17.22 45.77
C LEU A 19 -14.72 17.50 46.99
N SER A 20 -14.49 16.47 47.82
CA SER A 20 -13.64 16.54 49.01
C SER A 20 -12.14 16.42 48.70
N LYS A 21 -11.76 16.13 47.44
CA LYS A 21 -10.34 16.12 47.02
C LYS A 21 -9.89 17.54 46.69
N ASP A 22 -8.59 17.77 46.85
CA ASP A 22 -7.96 19.02 46.46
C ASP A 22 -8.18 19.28 44.95
N PRO A 23 -8.82 20.40 44.56
CA PRO A 23 -9.06 20.73 43.16
C PRO A 23 -7.80 20.67 42.29
N GLU A 24 -6.61 20.97 42.84
CA GLU A 24 -5.36 20.88 42.09
C GLU A 24 -4.97 19.44 41.73
N GLU A 25 -5.23 18.47 42.62
CA GLU A 25 -4.96 17.07 42.34
C GLU A 25 -5.94 16.49 41.32
N VAL A 26 -7.21 16.91 41.39
CA VAL A 26 -8.23 16.51 40.40
C VAL A 26 -7.85 17.04 39.02
N ALA A 27 -7.44 18.31 38.92
CA ALA A 27 -7.01 18.91 37.66
C ALA A 27 -5.78 18.21 37.07
N LYS A 28 -4.75 17.90 37.88
CA LYS A 28 -3.56 17.15 37.44
C LYS A 28 -3.91 15.74 36.96
N TYR A 29 -4.84 15.07 37.63
CA TYR A 29 -5.31 13.74 37.22
C TYR A 29 -6.06 13.82 35.88
N GLU A 30 -7.00 14.75 35.74
CA GLU A 30 -7.75 14.94 34.49
C GLU A 30 -6.81 15.33 33.34
N GLU A 31 -5.87 16.25 33.54
CA GLU A 31 -4.92 16.65 32.50
C GLU A 31 -4.05 15.47 32.03
N ARG A 32 -3.66 14.58 32.95
CA ARG A 32 -2.95 13.34 32.62
C ARG A 32 -3.80 12.39 31.77
N GLU A 33 -5.06 12.15 32.16
CA GLU A 33 -6.00 11.32 31.39
C GLU A 33 -6.24 11.91 30.00
N TRP A 34 -6.48 13.23 29.93
CA TRP A 34 -6.60 13.96 28.66
C TRP A 34 -5.35 13.85 27.80
N SER A 35 -4.16 13.91 28.39
CA SER A 35 -2.91 13.75 27.66
C SER A 35 -2.75 12.35 27.07
N ILE A 36 -3.13 11.31 27.81
CA ILE A 36 -3.11 9.92 27.32
C ILE A 36 -4.10 9.77 26.18
N MET A 37 -5.33 10.28 26.33
CA MET A 37 -6.34 10.23 25.29
C MET A 37 -5.91 10.97 24.02
N ARG A 38 -5.33 12.17 24.15
CA ARG A 38 -4.79 12.92 23.00
C ARG A 38 -3.71 12.13 22.28
N TYR A 39 -2.75 11.58 23.02
CA TYR A 39 -1.68 10.78 22.46
C TYR A 39 -2.22 9.56 21.71
N ASP A 40 -3.14 8.81 22.29
CA ASP A 40 -3.73 7.63 21.65
C ASP A 40 -4.47 7.99 20.35
N VAL A 41 -5.19 9.11 20.33
CA VAL A 41 -5.87 9.60 19.14
C VAL A 41 -4.85 10.03 18.07
N GLU A 42 -3.85 10.82 18.43
CA GLU A 42 -2.79 11.26 17.51
C GLU A 42 -2.05 10.06 16.90
N MET A 43 -1.71 9.06 17.70
CA MET A 43 -1.03 7.85 17.22
C MET A 43 -1.89 7.04 16.26
N LYS A 44 -3.20 6.90 16.54
CA LYS A 44 -4.14 6.25 15.61
C LYS A 44 -4.24 7.03 14.30
N THR A 45 -4.40 8.34 14.35
CA THR A 45 -4.50 9.19 13.16
C THR A 45 -3.21 9.16 12.32
N ASN A 46 -2.05 9.24 12.96
CA ASN A 46 -0.75 9.18 12.27
C ASN A 46 -0.55 7.82 11.58
N ARG A 47 -0.96 6.73 12.24
CA ARG A 47 -0.92 5.40 11.65
C ARG A 47 -1.84 5.29 10.44
N GLU A 48 -3.10 5.71 10.55
CA GLU A 48 -4.05 5.69 9.44
C GLU A 48 -3.56 6.53 8.24
N LEU A 49 -2.98 7.70 8.52
CA LEU A 49 -2.41 8.55 7.48
C LEU A 49 -1.21 7.86 6.80
N GLY A 50 -0.33 7.26 7.60
CA GLY A 50 0.82 6.50 7.09
C GLY A 50 0.43 5.30 6.24
N GLU A 51 -0.61 4.55 6.64
CA GLU A 51 -1.16 3.43 5.86
C GLU A 51 -1.72 3.92 4.53
N LYS A 52 -2.53 4.99 4.52
CA LYS A 52 -3.08 5.58 3.29
C LYS A 52 -2.00 6.11 2.35
N GLU A 53 -1.02 6.85 2.88
CA GLU A 53 0.11 7.34 2.08
C GLU A 53 0.95 6.19 1.52
N GLY A 54 1.19 5.15 2.33
CA GLY A 54 1.90 3.95 1.94
C GLY A 54 1.22 3.22 0.79
N GLU A 55 -0.10 3.03 0.88
CA GLU A 55 -0.90 2.39 -0.16
C GLU A 55 -0.86 3.19 -1.48
N ILE A 56 -1.09 4.50 -1.43
CA ILE A 56 -1.05 5.38 -2.61
C ILE A 56 0.34 5.34 -3.27
N ARG A 57 1.40 5.41 -2.47
CA ARG A 57 2.78 5.32 -2.99
C ARG A 57 3.05 3.95 -3.60
N GLY A 58 2.63 2.88 -2.93
CA GLY A 58 2.75 1.50 -3.39
C GLY A 58 2.07 1.29 -4.75
N LEU A 59 0.82 1.73 -4.88
CA LEU A 59 0.07 1.66 -6.14
C LEU A 59 0.75 2.42 -7.28
N LYS A 60 1.19 3.66 -7.04
CA LYS A 60 1.89 4.47 -8.07
C LYS A 60 3.20 3.83 -8.52
N ILE A 61 3.96 3.24 -7.60
CA ILE A 61 5.22 2.56 -7.93
C ILE A 61 4.92 1.26 -8.70
N GLY A 62 3.94 0.49 -8.23
CA GLY A 62 3.51 -0.76 -8.88
C GLY A 62 3.04 -0.54 -10.31
N GLU A 63 2.19 0.46 -10.54
CA GLU A 63 1.69 0.81 -11.87
C GLU A 63 2.81 1.23 -12.82
N LYS A 64 3.72 2.11 -12.36
CA LYS A 64 4.87 2.54 -13.17
C LYS A 64 5.78 1.37 -13.53
N ARG A 65 6.09 0.49 -12.56
CA ARG A 65 6.93 -0.68 -12.80
C ARG A 65 6.25 -1.65 -13.77
N GLY A 66 4.98 -1.96 -13.53
CA GLY A 66 4.19 -2.84 -14.39
C GLY A 66 4.07 -2.32 -15.82
N ARG A 67 3.92 -1.00 -16.00
CA ARG A 67 3.91 -0.38 -17.33
C ARG A 67 5.26 -0.51 -18.04
N ILE A 68 6.36 -0.20 -17.36
CA ILE A 68 7.72 -0.30 -17.96
C ILE A 68 8.03 -1.75 -18.36
N GLU A 69 7.75 -2.69 -17.45
CA GLU A 69 7.96 -4.12 -17.70
C GLU A 69 7.05 -4.64 -18.82
N GLY A 70 5.77 -4.24 -18.79
CA GLY A 70 4.80 -4.59 -19.83
C GLY A 70 5.17 -4.03 -21.21
N GLU A 71 5.62 -2.78 -21.29
CA GLU A 71 6.08 -2.17 -22.54
C GLU A 71 7.35 -2.87 -23.08
N LYS A 72 8.31 -3.20 -22.20
CA LYS A 72 9.51 -3.94 -22.60
C LYS A 72 9.16 -5.33 -23.14
N ASN A 73 8.38 -6.10 -22.38
CA ASN A 73 7.96 -7.44 -22.77
C ASN A 73 7.10 -7.41 -24.04
N GLY A 74 6.23 -6.41 -24.16
CA GLY A 74 5.40 -6.17 -25.35
C GLY A 74 6.25 -5.95 -26.59
N ARG A 75 7.24 -5.06 -26.53
CA ARG A 75 8.17 -4.79 -27.65
C ARG A 75 9.00 -6.02 -28.02
N GLU A 76 9.51 -6.77 -27.04
CA GLU A 76 10.25 -8.01 -27.31
C GLU A 76 9.35 -9.06 -27.98
N ASN A 77 8.13 -9.23 -27.50
CA ASN A 77 7.16 -10.16 -28.09
C ASN A 77 6.73 -9.72 -29.50
N GLU A 78 6.55 -8.43 -29.74
CA GLU A 78 6.26 -7.90 -31.07
C GLU A 78 7.40 -8.19 -32.04
N LYS A 79 8.65 -7.91 -31.65
CA LYS A 79 9.84 -8.26 -32.44
C LYS A 79 9.89 -9.75 -32.77
N LYS A 80 9.67 -10.63 -31.77
CA LYS A 80 9.57 -12.09 -31.96
C LYS A 80 8.49 -12.46 -32.98
N ASN A 81 7.31 -11.83 -32.88
CA ASN A 81 6.20 -12.10 -33.78
C ASN A 81 6.46 -11.62 -35.21
N VAL A 82 7.07 -10.45 -35.39
CA VAL A 82 7.49 -9.93 -36.70
C VAL A 82 8.48 -10.89 -37.35
N ILE A 83 9.51 -11.34 -36.63
CA ILE A 83 10.48 -12.32 -37.12
C ILE A 83 9.79 -13.62 -37.56
N LYS A 84 8.90 -14.17 -36.71
CA LYS A 84 8.14 -15.39 -37.02
C LYS A 84 7.24 -15.21 -38.25
N ASN A 85 6.62 -14.04 -38.42
CA ASN A 85 5.77 -13.75 -39.56
C ASN A 85 6.57 -13.59 -40.86
N LEU A 86 7.71 -12.88 -40.83
CA LEU A 86 8.58 -12.74 -42.00
C LEU A 86 9.16 -14.08 -42.43
N HIS A 87 9.53 -14.93 -41.48
CA HIS A 87 9.99 -16.30 -41.77
C HIS A 87 8.88 -17.16 -42.41
N LYS A 88 7.63 -17.04 -41.95
CA LYS A 88 6.47 -17.72 -42.56
C LYS A 88 6.20 -17.26 -44.01
N LEU A 89 6.56 -16.02 -44.34
CA LEU A 89 6.50 -15.49 -45.72
C LEU A 89 7.68 -15.95 -46.59
N ASN A 90 8.48 -16.90 -46.11
CA ASN A 90 9.61 -17.48 -46.83
C ASN A 90 10.72 -16.46 -47.14
N ILE A 91 10.83 -15.40 -46.33
CA ILE A 91 11.90 -14.40 -46.45
C ILE A 91 13.20 -14.99 -45.88
N PRO A 92 14.34 -14.88 -46.57
CA PRO A 92 15.63 -15.36 -46.06
C PRO A 92 16.02 -14.70 -44.74
N ILE A 93 16.68 -15.46 -43.86
CA ILE A 93 17.10 -15.01 -42.52
C ILE A 93 17.98 -13.76 -42.61
N GLU A 94 18.87 -13.64 -43.61
CA GLU A 94 19.74 -12.46 -43.77
C GLU A 94 18.92 -11.18 -44.01
N LYS A 95 17.85 -11.27 -44.82
CA LYS A 95 16.95 -10.13 -45.08
C LYS A 95 16.09 -9.79 -43.88
N ILE A 96 15.68 -10.79 -43.09
CA ILE A 96 14.96 -10.56 -41.84
C ILE A 96 15.86 -9.85 -40.85
N ALA A 97 17.08 -10.36 -40.63
CA ALA A 97 18.09 -9.77 -39.76
C ALA A 97 18.34 -8.29 -40.08
N GLN A 98 18.49 -7.95 -41.37
CA GLN A 98 18.59 -6.56 -41.82
C GLN A 98 17.33 -5.74 -41.52
N ALA A 99 16.13 -6.29 -41.72
CA ALA A 99 14.87 -5.56 -41.53
C ALA A 99 14.51 -5.31 -40.06
N VAL A 100 14.94 -6.17 -39.13
CA VAL A 100 14.70 -6.02 -37.68
C VAL A 100 15.93 -5.52 -36.92
N GLU A 101 17.01 -5.17 -37.62
CA GLU A 101 18.28 -4.69 -37.06
C GLU A 101 18.87 -5.64 -35.99
N LEU A 102 18.86 -6.94 -36.29
CA LEU A 102 19.40 -7.99 -35.43
C LEU A 102 20.42 -8.84 -36.20
N ASN A 103 21.22 -9.61 -35.46
CA ASN A 103 22.12 -10.59 -36.05
C ASN A 103 21.35 -11.85 -36.45
N GLU A 104 21.86 -12.58 -37.45
CA GLU A 104 21.23 -13.83 -37.90
C GLU A 104 21.12 -14.89 -36.80
N GLU A 105 22.10 -14.92 -35.88
CA GLU A 105 22.09 -15.81 -34.72
C GLU A 105 20.93 -15.50 -33.77
N GLU A 106 20.65 -14.22 -33.52
CA GLU A 106 19.54 -13.76 -32.68
C GLU A 106 18.19 -14.08 -33.34
N VAL A 107 18.09 -13.86 -34.66
CA VAL A 107 16.91 -14.24 -35.45
C VAL A 107 16.66 -15.74 -35.37
N LYS A 108 17.70 -16.57 -35.52
CA LYS A 108 17.61 -18.03 -35.36
C LYS A 108 17.19 -18.42 -33.94
N ALA A 109 17.69 -17.74 -32.91
CA ALA A 109 17.31 -17.98 -31.52
C ALA A 109 15.80 -17.72 -31.31
N PHE A 110 15.27 -16.60 -31.83
CA PHE A 110 13.84 -16.27 -31.74
C PHE A 110 12.92 -17.24 -32.51
N LEU A 111 13.42 -17.84 -33.58
CA LEU A 111 12.71 -18.88 -34.33
C LEU A 111 12.74 -20.24 -33.62
N ASN A 112 13.83 -20.55 -32.93
CA ASN A 112 14.03 -21.82 -32.22
C ASN A 112 13.47 -21.83 -30.79
N GLU A 113 13.11 -20.68 -30.24
CA GLU A 113 12.43 -20.55 -28.95
C GLU A 113 11.08 -21.30 -28.99
N LYS A 114 11.04 -22.51 -28.41
CA LYS A 114 9.80 -23.27 -28.20
C LYS A 114 8.99 -22.63 -27.08
N LYS A 115 7.68 -22.56 -27.30
CA LYS A 115 6.69 -22.19 -26.28
C LYS A 115 6.73 -23.17 -25.10
#